data_AF-A0A2U1F7K4-F1
#
_entry.id   AF-A0A2U1F7K4-F1
#
_cell.length_a   1.000
_cell.length_b   1.000
_cell.length_c   1.000
_cell.angle_alpha   90.00
_cell.angle_beta   90.00
_cell.angle_gamma   90.00
#
_symmetry.space_group_name_H-M   'P 1'
#
loop_
_entity.id
_entity.type
_entity.pdbx_description
1 polymer ?
#
loop_
_entity_poly.entity_id
_entity_poly.type
_entity_poly.pdbx_seq_one_letter_code
_entity_poly.pdbx_strand_id
1 'polypeptide(L)'
;MRAILDTSVLIGADVPALDGELAISTISVAELHYGVLVASYREVRGERLRRLTALRSLFDPLPVDDAVASSYGLLASAVAGMGRSPRPRSMDLLIAATAHAHSGRLYTRNAADLRGLEREIEIVAV
;
A
#
# COMPACT_ATOMS: atom_id res chain seq x y z
N MET A 1 -10.32 -14.26 -1.94
CA MET A 1 -9.49 -13.35 -2.78
C MET A 1 -8.64 -12.52 -1.86
N ARG A 2 -7.37 -12.28 -2.21
CA ARG A 2 -6.45 -11.51 -1.39
C ARG A 2 -6.74 -10.02 -1.49
N ALA A 3 -6.56 -9.30 -0.40
CA ALA A 3 -6.81 -7.87 -0.33
C ALA A 3 -5.62 -7.16 0.33
N ILE A 4 -4.95 -6.30 -0.42
CA ILE A 4 -3.81 -5.55 0.06
C ILE A 4 -4.30 -4.27 0.71
N LEU A 5 -3.82 -4.01 1.93
CA LEU A 5 -4.09 -2.78 2.64
C LEU A 5 -2.98 -1.77 2.32
N ASP A 6 -3.37 -0.64 1.78
CA ASP A 6 -2.49 0.52 1.66
C ASP A 6 -2.08 1.02 3.05
N THR A 7 -0.89 1.61 3.14
CA THR A 7 -0.37 2.29 4.33
C THR A 7 -1.36 3.31 4.88
N SER A 8 -2.06 4.02 3.99
CA SER A 8 -3.10 4.99 4.36
C SER A 8 -4.24 4.36 5.20
N VAL A 9 -4.60 3.10 4.92
CA VAL A 9 -5.58 2.32 5.70
C VAL A 9 -4.95 1.85 7.01
N LEU A 10 -3.71 1.35 6.96
CA LEU A 10 -2.98 0.84 8.13
C LEU A 10 -2.74 1.89 9.22
N ILE A 11 -2.59 3.16 8.84
CA ILE A 11 -2.41 4.26 9.80
C ILE A 11 -3.71 4.90 10.27
N GLY A 12 -4.82 4.48 9.68
CA GLY A 12 -6.14 5.04 9.88
C GLY A 12 -6.79 4.67 11.21
N ALA A 13 -7.49 5.63 11.82
CA ALA A 13 -8.53 5.31 12.80
C ALA A 13 -9.77 4.78 12.06
N ASP A 14 -10.55 3.92 12.71
CA ASP A 14 -11.88 3.48 12.27
C ASP A 14 -11.92 2.80 10.89
N VAL A 15 -11.10 1.77 10.71
CA VAL A 15 -11.16 0.92 9.51
C VAL A 15 -12.42 0.03 9.60
N PRO A 16 -13.34 0.08 8.62
CA PRO A 16 -14.53 -0.76 8.62
C PRO A 16 -14.15 -2.24 8.46
N ALA A 17 -15.13 -3.14 8.61
CA ALA A 17 -14.92 -4.53 8.23
C ALA A 17 -14.55 -4.59 6.73
N LEU A 18 -13.41 -5.23 6.43
CA LEU A 18 -12.90 -5.38 5.06
C LEU A 18 -13.03 -6.84 4.62
N ASP A 19 -13.45 -7.03 3.37
CA ASP A 19 -13.66 -8.34 2.79
C ASP A 19 -12.37 -8.90 2.17
N GLY A 20 -12.12 -10.19 2.41
CA GLY A 20 -11.05 -10.94 1.77
C GLY A 20 -9.96 -11.41 2.73
N GLU A 21 -8.96 -12.07 2.15
CA GLU A 21 -7.75 -12.45 2.89
C GLU A 21 -6.82 -11.23 2.95
N LEU A 22 -6.82 -10.55 4.09
CA LEU A 22 -6.09 -9.29 4.26
C LEU A 22 -4.57 -9.54 4.28
N ALA A 23 -3.83 -8.72 3.55
CA ALA A 23 -2.37 -8.74 3.52
C ALA A 23 -1.81 -7.32 3.39
N ILE A 24 -0.51 -7.15 3.65
CA ILE A 24 0.19 -5.87 3.52
C ILE A 24 1.44 -6.06 2.66
N SER A 25 1.88 -4.99 2.00
CA SER A 25 3.15 -4.98 1.25
C SER A 25 4.32 -4.64 2.16
N THR A 26 5.51 -5.17 1.88
CA THR A 26 6.76 -4.69 2.50
C THR A 26 7.00 -3.18 2.27
N ILE A 27 6.41 -2.61 1.21
CA ILE A 27 6.48 -1.17 0.93
C ILE A 27 5.74 -0.38 2.02
N SER A 28 4.57 -0.85 2.45
CA SER A 28 3.86 -0.23 3.57
C SER A 28 4.64 -0.32 4.88
N VAL A 29 5.33 -1.44 5.10
CA VAL A 29 6.22 -1.60 6.25
C VAL A 29 7.39 -0.61 6.18
N ALA A 30 7.96 -0.37 4.99
CA ALA A 30 9.00 0.63 4.80
C ALA A 30 8.51 2.06 5.12
N GLU A 31 7.31 2.43 4.68
CA GLU A 31 6.70 3.73 4.99
C GLU A 31 6.43 3.90 6.49
N LEU A 32 5.97 2.84 7.16
CA LEU A 32 5.78 2.84 8.61
C LEU A 32 7.10 3.01 9.37
N HIS A 33 8.17 2.30 8.95
CA HIS A 33 9.52 2.47 9.51
C HIS A 33 10.01 3.92 9.35
N TYR A 34 9.89 4.48 8.15
CA TYR A 34 10.24 5.88 7.89
C TYR A 34 9.46 6.82 8.82
N GLY A 35 8.15 6.60 8.95
CA GLY A 35 7.28 7.35 9.84
C GLY A 35 7.74 7.31 11.30
N VAL A 36 8.21 6.17 11.81
CA VAL A 36 8.76 6.06 13.17
C VAL A 36 10.05 6.88 13.30
N LEU A 37 10.97 6.75 12.35
CA LEU A 37 12.30 7.35 12.42
C LEU A 37 12.26 8.87 12.29
N VAL A 38 11.35 9.41 11.48
CA VAL A 38 11.22 10.87 11.27
C VAL A 38 10.38 11.58 12.34
N ALA A 39 9.64 10.86 13.18
CA ALA A 39 8.78 11.46 14.19
C ALA A 39 9.59 12.22 15.25
N SER A 40 9.38 13.53 15.41
CA SER A 40 10.16 14.38 16.33
C SER A 40 9.79 14.18 17.81
N TYR A 41 8.50 14.00 18.10
CA TYR A 41 7.98 13.89 19.47
C TYR A 41 7.99 12.45 19.96
N ARG A 42 8.38 12.25 21.23
CA ARG A 42 8.53 10.92 21.84
C ARG A 42 7.20 10.15 21.86
N GLU A 43 6.11 10.84 22.14
CA GLU A 43 4.76 10.29 22.23
C GLU A 43 4.29 9.78 20.86
N VAL A 44 4.49 10.59 19.81
CA VAL A 44 4.15 10.24 18.42
C VAL A 44 5.02 9.07 17.93
N ARG A 45 6.32 9.08 18.23
CA ARG A 45 7.22 7.99 17.88
C ARG A 45 6.81 6.68 18.57
N GLY A 46 6.47 6.75 19.86
CA GLY A 46 5.99 5.60 20.63
C GLY A 46 4.72 4.99 20.04
N GLU A 47 3.77 5.82 19.63
CA GLU A 47 2.54 5.36 18.97
C GLU A 47 2.82 4.69 17.62
N ARG A 48 3.63 5.33 16.76
CA ARG A 48 4.01 4.75 15.46
C ARG A 48 4.76 3.43 15.62
N LEU A 49 5.64 3.31 16.61
CA LEU A 49 6.37 2.07 16.88
C LEU A 49 5.46 0.95 17.38
N ARG A 50 4.50 1.27 18.27
CA ARG A 50 3.47 0.31 18.70
C ARG A 50 2.68 -0.23 17.52
N ARG A 51 2.22 0.67 16.63
CA ARG A 51 1.50 0.30 15.41
C ARG A 51 2.32 -0.60 14.49
N LEU A 52 3.55 -0.23 14.19
CA LEU A 52 4.46 -1.03 13.37
C LEU A 52 4.67 -2.43 13.97
N THR A 53 4.89 -2.51 15.29
CA THR A 53 5.09 -3.78 16.00
C THR A 53 3.84 -4.65 15.93
N ALA A 54 2.66 -4.07 16.17
CA ALA A 54 1.39 -4.78 16.08
C ALA A 54 1.14 -5.32 14.66
N LEU A 55 1.34 -4.50 13.62
CA LEU A 55 1.15 -4.92 12.24
C LEU A 55 2.10 -6.05 11.83
N ARG A 56 3.37 -6.01 12.25
CA ARG A 56 4.33 -7.10 12.01
C ARG A 56 4.02 -8.39 12.78
N SER A 57 3.23 -8.30 13.85
CA SER A 57 2.76 -9.50 14.57
C SER A 57 1.50 -10.12 13.95
N LEU A 58 0.72 -9.32 13.21
CA LEU A 58 -0.54 -9.74 12.61
C LEU A 58 -0.38 -10.20 11.16
N PHE A 59 0.60 -9.67 10.44
CA PHE A 59 0.79 -9.93 9.01
C PHE A 59 2.20 -10.42 8.71
N ASP A 60 2.29 -11.31 7.72
CA ASP A 60 3.53 -11.61 7.00
C ASP A 60 3.57 -10.74 5.72
N PRO A 61 4.35 -9.65 5.68
CA PRO A 61 4.31 -8.70 4.57
C PRO A 61 4.80 -9.32 3.26
N LEU A 62 4.05 -9.08 2.18
CA LEU A 62 4.39 -9.58 0.85
C LEU A 62 5.62 -8.84 0.29
N PRO A 63 6.67 -9.56 -0.14
CA PRO A 63 7.91 -8.96 -0.63
C PRO A 63 7.71 -8.33 -2.01
N VAL A 64 8.63 -7.44 -2.38
CA VAL A 64 8.79 -7.01 -3.78
C VAL A 64 9.66 -8.05 -4.49
N ASP A 65 9.02 -8.91 -5.27
CA ASP A 65 9.64 -9.91 -6.12
C ASP A 65 9.50 -9.57 -7.62
N ASP A 66 9.89 -10.49 -8.51
CA ASP A 66 9.83 -10.29 -9.96
C ASP A 66 8.40 -10.07 -10.48
N ALA A 67 7.39 -10.67 -9.84
CA ALA A 67 5.99 -10.50 -10.22
C ALA A 67 5.49 -9.10 -9.84
N VAL A 68 5.86 -8.62 -8.66
CA VAL A 68 5.60 -7.23 -8.24
C VAL A 68 6.34 -6.25 -9.14
N ALA A 69 7.60 -6.52 -9.49
CA ALA A 69 8.38 -5.66 -10.38
C ALA A 69 7.75 -5.53 -11.78
N SER A 70 7.30 -6.66 -12.36
CA SER A 70 6.59 -6.68 -13.64
C SER A 70 5.28 -5.90 -13.58
N SER A 71 4.52 -6.10 -12.49
CA SER A 71 3.26 -5.40 -12.25
C SER A 71 3.46 -3.89 -12.09
N TYR A 72 4.53 -3.48 -11.41
CA TYR A 72 4.89 -2.06 -11.29
C TYR A 72 5.15 -1.44 -12.67
N GLY A 73 5.89 -2.11 -13.55
CA GLY A 73 6.14 -1.65 -14.91
C GLY A 73 4.85 -1.39 -15.69
N LEU A 74 3.90 -2.33 -15.61
CA LEU A 74 2.57 -2.20 -16.22
C LEU A 74 1.82 -0.97 -15.67
N LEU A 75 1.64 -0.88 -14.35
CA LEU A 75 0.90 0.22 -13.72
C LEU A 75 1.57 1.59 -13.95
N ALA A 76 2.90 1.67 -13.84
CA ALA A 76 3.65 2.89 -14.10
C ALA A 76 3.53 3.33 -15.56
N SER A 77 3.49 2.39 -16.51
CA SER A 77 3.26 2.69 -17.93
C SER A 77 1.85 3.23 -18.17
N ALA A 78 0.83 2.70 -17.49
CA ALA A 78 -0.54 3.20 -17.56
C ALA A 78 -0.63 4.64 -17.01
N VAL A 79 0.03 4.92 -15.88
CA VAL A 79 0.14 6.29 -15.34
C VAL A 79 0.81 7.24 -16.33
N ALA A 80 1.93 6.82 -16.93
CA ALA A 80 2.65 7.61 -17.92
C ALA A 80 1.80 7.87 -19.19
N GLY A 81 1.05 6.87 -19.65
CA GLY A 81 0.13 6.97 -20.79
C GLY A 81 -0.99 7.99 -20.59
N MET A 82 -1.34 8.30 -19.34
CA MET A 82 -2.28 9.37 -18.97
C MET A 82 -1.64 10.75 -18.83
N GLY A 83 -0.36 10.90 -19.18
CA GLY A 83 0.39 12.17 -19.03
C GLY A 83 0.75 12.52 -17.59
N ARG A 84 0.62 11.57 -16.65
CA ARG A 84 1.00 11.75 -15.24
C ARG A 84 2.39 11.17 -15.00
N SER A 85 3.16 11.78 -14.10
CA SER A 85 4.46 11.22 -13.70
C SER A 85 4.27 10.12 -12.63
N PRO A 86 4.86 8.92 -12.81
CA PRO A 86 4.80 7.85 -11.81
C PRO A 86 5.73 8.11 -10.62
N ARG A 87 6.80 8.90 -10.79
CA ARG A 87 7.84 9.13 -9.77
C ARG A 87 7.29 9.60 -8.41
N PRO A 88 6.42 10.63 -8.33
CA PRO A 88 5.86 11.08 -7.05
C PRO A 88 5.02 10.04 -6.32
N ARG A 89 4.58 8.98 -7.01
CA ARG A 89 3.67 7.94 -6.51
C ARG A 89 4.32 6.56 -6.50
N SER A 90 5.65 6.50 -6.53
CA SER A 90 6.36 5.22 -6.70
C SER A 90 6.02 4.21 -5.61
N MET A 91 5.83 4.68 -4.36
CA MET A 91 5.45 3.83 -3.23
C MET A 91 4.01 3.32 -3.40
N ASP A 92 3.04 4.21 -3.65
CA ASP A 92 1.65 3.83 -3.90
C ASP A 92 1.52 2.84 -5.06
N LEU A 93 2.29 3.06 -6.14
CA LEU A 93 2.32 2.18 -7.30
C LEU A 93 2.94 0.81 -7.00
N LEU A 94 3.95 0.72 -6.12
CA LEU A 94 4.49 -0.57 -5.70
C LEU A 94 3.52 -1.33 -4.78
N ILE A 95 2.76 -0.63 -3.92
CA ILE A 95 1.68 -1.24 -3.12
C ILE A 95 0.58 -1.77 -4.06
N ALA A 96 0.15 -0.94 -5.03
CA ALA A 96 -0.81 -1.34 -6.05
C ALA A 96 -0.31 -2.50 -6.92
N ALA A 97 0.98 -2.51 -7.28
CA ALA A 97 1.62 -3.60 -7.99
C ALA A 97 1.67 -4.88 -7.17
N THR A 98 1.82 -4.78 -5.84
CA THR A 98 1.71 -5.93 -4.93
C THR A 98 0.30 -6.53 -5.01
N ALA A 99 -0.75 -5.70 -5.02
CA ALA A 99 -2.12 -6.18 -5.20
C ALA A 99 -2.32 -6.86 -6.56
N HIS A 100 -1.87 -6.22 -7.63
CA HIS A 100 -1.92 -6.76 -8.99
C HIS A 100 -1.24 -8.13 -9.11
N ALA A 101 0.01 -8.25 -8.63
CA ALA A 101 0.82 -9.45 -8.73
C ALA A 101 0.19 -10.66 -8.03
N HIS A 102 -0.57 -10.40 -6.97
CA HIS A 102 -1.27 -11.44 -6.20
C HIS A 102 -2.75 -11.62 -6.61
N SER A 103 -3.16 -11.07 -7.76
CA SER A 103 -4.56 -11.12 -8.24
C SER A 103 -5.55 -10.67 -7.17
N GLY A 104 -5.14 -9.67 -6.39
CA GLY A 104 -5.91 -9.13 -5.28
C GLY A 104 -6.47 -7.75 -5.58
N ARG A 105 -7.23 -7.25 -4.61
CA ARG A 105 -7.71 -5.86 -4.58
C ARG A 105 -6.82 -4.99 -3.71
N LEU A 106 -6.90 -3.68 -3.90
CA LEU A 106 -6.26 -2.68 -3.04
C LEU A 106 -7.31 -1.89 -2.26
N TYR A 107 -7.25 -1.95 -0.94
CA TYR A 107 -7.96 -1.02 -0.06
C TYR A 107 -7.08 0.21 0.20
N THR A 108 -7.58 1.40 -0.10
CA THR A 108 -6.83 2.66 0.05
C THR A 108 -7.72 3.82 0.45
N ARG A 109 -7.18 4.77 1.23
CA ARG A 109 -7.82 6.08 1.46
C ARG A 109 -7.45 7.12 0.41
N ASN A 110 -6.48 6.80 -0.44
CA ASN A 110 -5.93 7.68 -1.48
C ASN A 110 -6.33 7.21 -2.88
N ALA A 111 -7.55 6.66 -3.05
CA ALA A 111 -8.01 6.13 -4.34
C ALA A 111 -7.90 7.14 -5.50
N ALA A 112 -7.99 8.44 -5.20
CA ALA A 112 -7.80 9.51 -6.18
C ALA A 112 -6.41 9.49 -6.86
N ASP A 113 -5.36 9.07 -6.14
CA ASP A 113 -4.01 9.01 -6.69
C ASP A 113 -3.82 7.88 -7.70
N LEU A 114 -4.63 6.82 -7.60
CA LEU A 114 -4.57 5.63 -8.42
C LEU A 114 -5.59 5.61 -9.57
N ARG A 115 -6.30 6.73 -9.79
CA ARG A 115 -7.24 6.85 -10.91
C ARG A 115 -6.60 6.52 -12.24
N GLY A 116 -7.29 5.71 -13.01
CA GLY A 116 -6.89 5.20 -14.33
C GLY A 116 -6.21 3.84 -14.31
N LEU A 117 -6.08 3.21 -13.13
CA LEU A 117 -5.55 1.85 -12.97
C LEU A 117 -6.65 0.80 -12.78
N GLU A 118 -7.92 1.19 -12.80
CA GLU A 118 -9.08 0.33 -12.49
C GLU A 118 -9.28 -0.81 -13.51
N ARG A 119 -8.63 -0.71 -14.68
CA ARG A 119 -8.62 -1.78 -15.69
C ARG A 119 -7.67 -2.93 -15.32
N GLU A 120 -6.65 -2.64 -14.53
CA GLU A 120 -5.62 -3.60 -14.15
C GLU A 120 -5.85 -4.14 -12.73
N ILE A 121 -6.36 -3.31 -11.83
CA ILE A 121 -6.58 -3.67 -10.42
C ILE A 121 -7.92 -3.19 -9.87
N GLU A 122 -8.53 -4.01 -9.01
CA GLU A 122 -9.68 -3.59 -8.21
C GLU A 122 -9.19 -2.65 -7.09
N ILE A 123 -9.65 -1.39 -7.12
CA ILE A 123 -9.36 -0.38 -6.10
C ILE A 123 -10.63 -0.11 -5.31
N VAL A 124 -10.56 -0.28 -4.00
CA VAL A 124 -11.67 -0.03 -3.09
C VAL A 124 -11.29 1.10 -2.14
N ALA A 125 -12.04 2.21 -2.23
CA ALA A 125 -11.88 3.33 -1.32
C ALA A 125 -12.39 2.99 0.08
N VAL A 126 -11.65 3.40 1.12
CA VAL A 126 -11.98 3.23 2.55
C VAL A 126 -12.14 4.59 3.21
#